data_AF-A0A8C5EKN7-F1
#
_entry.id   AF-A0A8C5EKN7-F1
#
_cell.length_a   1.000
_cell.length_b   1.000
_cell.length_c   1.000
_cell.angle_alpha   90.00
_cell.angle_beta   90.00
_cell.angle_gamma   90.00
#
_symmetry.space_group_name_H-M   'P 1'
#
loop_
_entity.id
_entity.type
_entity.pdbx_description
1 polymer ?
#
loop_
_entity_poly.entity_id
_entity_poly.type
_entity_poly.pdbx_seq_one_letter_code
_entity_poly.pdbx_strand_id
1 'polypeptide(L)'
;ALQHPRLSVSVSPENISGVPEITAVSPENISGVPEITAVSPENISGVPGITTVSPENISGVSEITTVSPENVSGVSEITTVSPENISGVSKITAVSPENVSGVSEITTVSPENISGVSEITTVSPENVSGVPEITAVD
;
A
#
# COMPACT_ATOMS: atom_id res chain seq x y z
N ALA A 1 3.17 30.94 4.96
CA ALA A 1 2.97 29.63 4.32
C ALA A 1 4.12 29.42 3.35
N LEU A 2 5.02 28.48 3.63
CA LEU A 2 6.05 28.09 2.68
C LEU A 2 5.35 27.31 1.57
N GLN A 3 5.29 27.90 0.37
CA GLN A 3 4.76 27.23 -0.80
C GLN A 3 5.87 26.28 -1.28
N HIS A 4 5.76 25.00 -0.92
CA HIS A 4 6.68 24.00 -1.42
C HIS A 4 6.50 23.87 -2.95
N PRO A 5 7.60 23.81 -3.74
CA PRO A 5 7.48 23.68 -5.18
C PRO A 5 6.87 22.33 -5.53
N ARG A 6 5.67 22.35 -6.12
CA ARG A 6 5.00 21.17 -6.66
C ARG A 6 5.63 20.76 -7.98
N LEU A 7 5.96 19.49 -8.12
CA LEU A 7 6.42 18.95 -9.39
C LEU A 7 5.20 18.63 -10.28
N SER A 8 4.97 19.48 -11.28
CA SER A 8 4.03 19.23 -12.39
C SER A 8 4.83 19.26 -13.69
N VAL A 9 5.14 18.10 -14.24
CA VAL A 9 6.04 17.97 -15.40
C VAL A 9 5.27 17.34 -16.56
N SER A 10 5.31 17.97 -17.74
CA SER A 10 4.69 17.48 -18.97
C SER A 10 5.55 16.44 -19.72
N VAL A 11 6.62 15.96 -19.10
CA VAL A 11 7.50 14.88 -19.54
C VAL A 11 7.56 13.86 -18.41
N SER A 12 7.47 12.56 -18.74
CA SER A 12 7.61 11.48 -17.77
C SER A 12 9.09 11.21 -17.54
N PRO A 13 9.71 11.64 -16.42
CA PRO A 13 11.07 11.22 -16.10
C PRO A 13 11.07 9.72 -15.78
N GLU A 14 12.14 8.98 -16.09
CA GLU A 14 12.23 7.57 -15.68
C GLU A 14 12.21 7.43 -14.15
N ASN A 15 12.87 8.35 -13.43
CA ASN A 15 13.04 8.28 -11.98
C ASN A 15 12.78 9.63 -11.30
N ILE A 16 12.09 9.61 -10.17
CA ILE A 16 11.88 10.80 -9.31
C ILE A 16 12.36 10.52 -7.88
N SER A 17 13.15 11.45 -7.35
CA SER A 17 13.65 11.38 -5.97
C SER A 17 13.82 12.76 -5.35
N GLY A 18 13.59 12.86 -4.04
CA GLY A 18 13.95 14.04 -3.23
C GLY A 18 13.12 15.29 -3.52
N VAL A 19 11.96 15.16 -4.17
CA VAL A 19 11.01 16.25 -4.39
C VAL A 19 9.99 16.30 -3.26
N PRO A 20 9.49 17.50 -2.88
CA PRO A 20 8.63 17.63 -1.70
C PRO A 20 7.22 17.08 -1.89
N GLU A 21 6.67 17.17 -3.11
CA GLU A 21 5.32 16.72 -3.44
C GLU A 21 5.22 16.40 -4.93
N ILE A 22 4.44 15.37 -5.26
CA ILE A 22 4.11 14.98 -6.63
C ILE A 22 2.59 14.90 -6.78
N THR A 23 2.04 15.50 -7.84
CA THR A 23 0.58 15.54 -8.07
C THR A 23 0.10 14.93 -9.38
N ALA A 24 0.94 14.83 -10.43
CA ALA A 24 0.53 14.31 -11.74
C ALA A 24 1.73 14.05 -12.67
N VAL A 25 2.39 12.91 -12.51
CA VAL A 25 3.49 12.40 -13.37
C VAL A 25 3.47 10.87 -13.34
N SER A 26 3.99 10.22 -14.38
CA SER A 26 4.08 8.75 -14.46
C SER A 26 5.52 8.33 -14.74
N PRO A 27 6.43 8.42 -13.74
CA PRO A 27 7.77 7.88 -13.87
C PRO A 27 7.79 6.36 -13.73
N GLU A 28 8.88 5.68 -14.07
CA GLU A 28 9.02 4.26 -13.74
C GLU A 28 9.18 4.10 -12.21
N ASN A 29 10.00 4.94 -11.56
CA ASN A 29 10.28 4.81 -10.13
C ASN A 29 10.13 6.11 -9.34
N ILE A 30 9.59 6.01 -8.13
CA ILE A 30 9.53 7.11 -7.15
C ILE A 30 10.16 6.67 -5.83
N SER A 31 11.03 7.51 -5.28
CA SER A 31 11.65 7.27 -3.96
C SER A 31 11.87 8.53 -3.14
N GLY A 32 11.71 8.45 -1.81
CA GLY A 32 12.08 9.55 -0.90
C GLY A 32 11.28 10.84 -1.12
N VAL A 33 10.03 10.71 -1.55
CA VAL A 33 9.08 11.81 -1.72
C VAL A 33 8.16 11.82 -0.50
N PRO A 34 8.02 12.93 0.24
CA PRO A 34 7.20 12.99 1.45
C PRO A 34 5.73 12.63 1.22
N GLU A 35 5.16 13.14 0.13
CA GLU A 35 3.74 13.01 -0.18
C GLU A 35 3.51 12.83 -1.68
N ILE A 36 2.69 11.84 -2.03
CA ILE A 36 2.33 11.51 -3.41
C ILE A 36 0.81 11.51 -3.56
N THR A 37 0.34 12.25 -4.57
CA THR A 37 -1.06 12.28 -4.98
C THR A 37 -1.17 11.99 -6.49
N ALA A 38 -2.04 11.05 -6.87
CA ALA A 38 -2.47 10.80 -8.26
C ALA A 38 -1.33 10.55 -9.27
N VAL A 39 -0.56 9.48 -9.06
CA VAL A 39 0.48 8.99 -9.99
C VAL A 39 0.37 7.48 -10.20
N SER A 40 0.94 6.99 -11.30
CA SER A 40 1.00 5.56 -11.64
C SER A 40 2.41 5.18 -12.10
N PRO A 41 3.39 5.09 -11.18
CA PRO A 41 4.71 4.58 -11.50
C PRO A 41 4.76 3.06 -11.48
N GLU A 42 5.81 2.41 -11.99
CA GLU A 42 5.98 0.98 -11.76
C GLU A 42 6.29 0.69 -10.28
N ASN A 43 7.18 1.47 -9.67
CA ASN A 43 7.64 1.23 -8.30
C ASN A 43 7.59 2.48 -7.41
N ILE A 44 7.15 2.31 -6.16
CA ILE A 44 7.21 3.31 -5.10
C ILE A 44 7.96 2.76 -3.89
N SER A 45 8.92 3.53 -3.36
CA SER A 45 9.67 3.15 -2.16
C SER A 45 9.98 4.32 -1.22
N GLY A 46 9.97 4.08 0.09
CA GLY A 46 10.48 5.04 1.08
C GLY A 46 9.70 6.36 1.10
N VAL A 47 8.37 6.27 1.07
CA VAL A 47 7.45 7.41 1.05
C VAL A 47 6.66 7.45 2.35
N PRO A 48 6.60 8.58 3.07
CA PRO A 48 5.75 8.69 4.26
C PRO A 48 4.26 8.52 3.95
N GLY A 49 3.72 9.24 2.96
CA GLY A 49 2.27 9.27 2.72
C GLY A 49 1.88 9.13 1.25
N ILE A 50 0.87 8.29 1.01
CA ILE A 50 0.29 8.05 -0.31
C ILE A 50 -1.24 8.14 -0.22
N THR A 51 -1.85 9.04 -0.99
CA THR A 51 -3.32 9.18 -1.00
C THR A 51 -3.99 8.27 -2.03
N THR A 52 -3.64 8.43 -3.31
CA THR A 52 -4.23 7.65 -4.42
C THR A 52 -3.23 7.43 -5.53
N VAL A 53 -2.77 6.19 -5.70
CA VAL A 53 -1.83 5.76 -6.73
C VAL A 53 -2.09 4.30 -7.11
N SER A 54 -1.65 3.90 -8.31
CA SER A 54 -1.75 2.52 -8.78
C SER A 54 -0.42 2.07 -9.41
N PRO A 55 0.61 1.80 -8.60
CA PRO A 55 1.88 1.27 -9.09
C PRO A 55 1.88 -0.24 -9.20
N GLU A 56 2.87 -0.87 -9.82
CA GLU A 56 3.01 -2.33 -9.75
C GLU A 56 3.47 -2.75 -8.34
N ASN A 57 4.45 -2.06 -7.76
CA ASN A 57 5.03 -2.41 -6.47
C ASN A 57 5.12 -1.24 -5.49
N ILE A 58 4.78 -1.50 -4.22
CA ILE A 58 4.93 -0.57 -3.10
C ILE A 58 5.79 -1.18 -2.00
N SER A 59 6.77 -0.42 -1.51
CA SER A 59 7.60 -0.83 -0.37
C SER A 59 7.95 0.32 0.57
N GLY A 60 8.07 0.04 1.87
CA GLY A 60 8.62 1.02 2.83
C GLY A 60 7.81 2.31 2.93
N VAL A 61 6.48 2.19 3.03
CA VAL A 61 5.56 3.32 3.14
C VAL A 61 5.02 3.42 4.56
N SER A 62 4.85 4.64 5.10
CA SER A 62 4.26 4.76 6.44
C SER A 62 2.75 4.65 6.38
N GLU A 63 2.09 5.47 5.55
CA GLU A 63 0.63 5.54 5.48
C GLU A 63 0.11 5.51 4.04
N ILE A 64 -0.91 4.70 3.81
CA ILE A 64 -1.61 4.57 2.54
C ILE A 64 -3.11 4.72 2.76
N THR A 65 -3.74 5.67 2.04
CA THR A 65 -5.20 5.79 2.06
C THR A 65 -5.87 4.81 1.09
N THR A 66 -5.60 4.91 -0.22
CA THR A 66 -6.24 4.05 -1.22
C THR A 66 -5.31 3.76 -2.38
N VAL A 67 -4.95 2.48 -2.59
CA VAL A 67 -4.09 2.07 -3.71
C VAL A 67 -4.48 0.69 -4.25
N SER A 68 -4.08 0.40 -5.49
CA SER A 68 -4.29 -0.91 -6.11
C SER A 68 -3.04 -1.35 -6.88
N PRO A 69 -1.98 -1.79 -6.18
CA PRO A 69 -0.78 -2.31 -6.82
C PRO A 69 -0.82 -3.82 -7.02
N GLU A 70 0.13 -4.42 -7.71
CA GLU A 70 0.25 -5.89 -7.72
C GLU A 70 0.82 -6.39 -6.38
N ASN A 71 1.84 -5.72 -5.84
CA ASN A 71 2.51 -6.13 -4.60
C ASN A 71 2.67 -4.99 -3.59
N VAL A 72 2.40 -5.30 -2.31
CA VAL A 72 2.62 -4.39 -1.17
C VAL A 72 3.52 -5.05 -0.13
N SER A 73 4.55 -4.34 0.29
CA SER A 73 5.45 -4.79 1.36
C SER A 73 5.88 -3.67 2.32
N GLY A 74 6.11 -4.00 3.59
CA GLY A 74 6.76 -3.08 4.53
C GLY A 74 5.99 -1.77 4.72
N VAL A 75 4.68 -1.86 4.95
CA VAL A 75 3.82 -0.68 5.17
C VAL A 75 3.37 -0.62 6.63
N SER A 76 3.33 0.57 7.23
CA SER A 76 2.86 0.67 8.63
C SER A 76 1.33 0.64 8.70
N GLU A 77 0.64 1.50 7.95
CA GLU A 77 -0.82 1.60 8.00
C GLU A 77 -1.44 1.74 6.61
N ILE A 78 -2.51 0.97 6.38
CA ILE A 78 -3.29 0.99 5.14
C ILE A 78 -4.78 1.12 5.49
N THR A 79 -5.46 2.10 4.89
CA THR A 79 -6.91 2.21 4.98
C THR A 79 -7.59 1.25 4.00
N THR A 80 -7.27 1.34 2.71
CA THR A 80 -7.86 0.46 1.69
C THR A 80 -6.83 0.08 0.63
N VAL A 81 -6.73 -1.21 0.32
CA VAL A 81 -5.84 -1.69 -0.74
C VAL A 81 -6.40 -2.95 -1.40
N SER A 82 -6.15 -3.14 -2.69
CA SER A 82 -6.56 -4.34 -3.44
C SER A 82 -5.44 -4.85 -4.34
N PRO A 83 -4.39 -5.47 -3.77
CA PRO A 83 -3.27 -6.00 -4.53
C PRO A 83 -3.36 -7.51 -4.76
N GLU A 84 -2.51 -8.10 -5.58
CA GLU A 84 -2.41 -9.56 -5.64
C GLU A 84 -1.78 -10.11 -4.34
N ASN A 85 -0.70 -9.48 -3.87
CA ASN A 85 0.06 -9.96 -2.71
C ASN A 85 0.35 -8.87 -1.67
N ILE A 86 0.24 -9.24 -0.39
CA ILE A 86 0.59 -8.39 0.76
C ILE A 86 1.54 -9.11 1.71
N SER A 87 2.58 -8.40 2.13
CA SER A 87 3.49 -8.87 3.16
C SER A 87 3.97 -7.77 4.11
N GLY A 88 4.23 -8.09 5.37
CA GLY A 88 4.95 -7.19 6.29
C GLY A 88 4.23 -5.85 6.51
N VAL A 89 2.92 -5.90 6.78
CA VAL A 89 2.12 -4.71 7.09
C VAL A 89 1.74 -4.68 8.56
N SER A 90 1.79 -3.53 9.23
CA SER A 90 1.40 -3.48 10.65
C SER A 90 -0.12 -3.48 10.79
N LYS A 91 -0.84 -2.56 10.14
CA LYS A 91 -2.28 -2.42 10.26
C LYS A 91 -2.98 -2.22 8.91
N ILE A 92 -4.08 -2.93 8.69
CA ILE A 92 -4.94 -2.79 7.51
C ILE A 92 -6.40 -2.65 7.94
N THR A 93 -7.10 -1.63 7.43
CA THR A 93 -8.55 -1.51 7.68
C THR A 93 -9.36 -2.40 6.74
N ALA A 94 -9.17 -2.30 5.42
CA ALA A 94 -9.89 -3.12 4.44
C ALA A 94 -9.00 -3.58 3.29
N VAL A 95 -9.09 -4.85 2.92
CA VAL A 95 -8.23 -5.43 1.88
C VAL A 95 -8.84 -6.64 1.17
N SER A 96 -8.58 -6.77 -0.13
CA SER A 96 -9.06 -7.89 -0.95
C SER A 96 -7.98 -8.43 -1.90
N PRO A 97 -6.94 -9.11 -1.39
CA PRO A 97 -5.86 -9.65 -2.21
C PRO A 97 -6.00 -11.13 -2.51
N GLU A 98 -5.17 -11.69 -3.39
CA GLU A 98 -5.08 -13.16 -3.51
C GLU A 98 -4.39 -13.75 -2.26
N ASN A 99 -3.27 -13.16 -1.84
CA ASN A 99 -2.45 -13.67 -0.74
C ASN A 99 -2.11 -12.60 0.32
N VAL A 100 -2.28 -12.96 1.59
CA VAL A 100 -1.86 -12.15 2.75
C VAL A 100 -0.87 -12.92 3.61
N SER A 101 0.25 -12.27 3.94
CA SER A 101 1.24 -12.81 4.87
C SER A 101 1.82 -11.76 5.82
N GLY A 102 2.18 -12.15 7.04
CA GLY A 102 2.98 -11.30 7.94
C GLY A 102 2.35 -9.95 8.25
N VAL A 103 1.06 -9.93 8.59
CA VAL A 103 0.32 -8.72 8.98
C VAL A 103 0.01 -8.74 10.47
N SER A 104 0.11 -7.61 11.19
CA SER A 104 -0.22 -7.64 12.62
C SER A 104 -1.73 -7.61 12.85
N GLU A 105 -2.43 -6.61 12.30
CA GLU A 105 -3.86 -6.40 12.53
C GLU A 105 -4.60 -6.14 11.21
N ILE A 106 -5.73 -6.83 10.99
CA ILE A 106 -6.64 -6.56 9.87
C ILE A 106 -8.08 -6.42 10.35
N THR A 107 -8.77 -5.33 10.00
CA THR A 107 -10.18 -5.19 10.35
C THR A 107 -11.08 -6.01 9.40
N THR A 108 -10.93 -5.87 8.09
CA THR A 108 -11.73 -6.64 7.10
C THR A 108 -10.85 -7.16 5.98
N VAL A 109 -10.95 -8.45 5.66
CA VAL A 109 -10.15 -9.09 4.60
C VAL A 109 -10.91 -10.19 3.87
N SER A 110 -10.79 -10.23 2.54
CA SER A 110 -11.40 -11.26 1.67
C SER A 110 -10.39 -11.83 0.65
N PRO A 111 -9.46 -12.70 1.06
CA PRO A 111 -8.44 -13.26 0.17
C PRO A 111 -8.64 -14.73 -0.18
N GLU A 112 -7.90 -15.24 -1.17
CA GLU A 112 -7.80 -16.69 -1.38
C GLU A 112 -7.03 -17.34 -0.23
N ASN A 113 -5.88 -16.78 0.17
CA ASN A 113 -5.00 -17.37 1.18
C ASN A 113 -4.53 -16.37 2.25
N ILE A 114 -4.56 -16.79 3.52
CA ILE A 114 -3.99 -16.05 4.66
C ILE A 114 -2.99 -16.91 5.42
N SER A 115 -1.85 -16.30 5.74
CA SER A 115 -0.85 -16.88 6.65
C SER A 115 -0.23 -15.84 7.58
N GLY A 116 0.06 -16.19 8.84
CA GLY A 116 0.87 -15.35 9.71
C GLY A 116 0.30 -13.95 9.95
N VAL A 117 -1.01 -13.86 10.18
CA VAL A 117 -1.67 -12.62 10.61
C VAL A 117 -1.96 -12.72 12.10
N SER A 118 -1.64 -11.71 12.92
CA SER A 118 -1.82 -11.84 14.38
C SER A 118 -3.28 -11.72 14.81
N GLU A 119 -4.01 -10.75 14.26
CA GLU A 119 -5.41 -10.50 14.59
C GLU A 119 -6.23 -10.13 13.34
N ILE A 120 -7.42 -10.72 13.21
CA ILE A 120 -8.41 -10.36 12.20
C ILE A 120 -9.78 -10.13 12.83
N THR A 121 -10.41 -8.99 12.55
CA THR A 121 -11.79 -8.74 13.01
C THR A 121 -12.80 -9.48 12.14
N THR A 122 -12.79 -9.30 10.81
CA THR A 122 -13.71 -9.97 9.88
C THR A 122 -12.95 -10.57 8.71
N VAL A 123 -13.22 -11.83 8.39
CA VAL A 123 -12.53 -12.58 7.32
C VAL A 123 -13.51 -13.35 6.44
N SER A 124 -13.27 -13.37 5.12
CA SER A 124 -14.01 -14.20 4.15
C SER A 124 -13.05 -14.93 3.19
N PRO A 125 -12.27 -15.92 3.66
CA PRO A 125 -11.18 -16.52 2.89
C PRO A 125 -11.50 -17.91 2.35
N GLU A 126 -10.76 -18.37 1.33
CA GLU A 126 -10.76 -19.80 0.97
C GLU A 126 -9.89 -20.63 1.93
N ASN A 127 -8.69 -20.15 2.28
CA ASN A 127 -7.75 -20.84 3.16
C ASN A 127 -7.13 -19.90 4.22
N VAL A 128 -7.13 -20.34 5.50
CA VAL A 128 -6.51 -19.60 6.62
C VAL A 128 -5.58 -20.49 7.42
N SER A 129 -4.38 -19.99 7.70
CA SER A 129 -3.41 -20.64 8.58
C SER A 129 -2.65 -19.61 9.41
N GLY A 130 -2.16 -20.00 10.59
CA GLY A 130 -1.29 -19.13 11.39
C GLY A 130 -1.94 -17.79 11.80
N VAL A 131 -3.25 -17.79 12.05
CA VAL A 131 -4.00 -16.66 12.60
C VAL A 131 -4.55 -17.05 13.97
N PRO A 132 -3.93 -16.59 15.07
CA PRO A 132 -4.34 -17.02 16.42
C PRO A 132 -5.66 -16.38 16.86
N GLU A 133 -6.04 -15.22 16.31
CA GLU A 133 -7.26 -14.50 16.70
C GLU A 133 -8.08 -14.05 15.47
N ILE A 134 -9.31 -14.55 15.39
CA ILE A 134 -10.32 -14.15 14.39
C ILE A 134 -11.63 -13.87 15.14
N THR A 135 -12.19 -12.67 15.00
CA THR A 135 -13.45 -12.31 15.68
C THR A 135 -14.69 -12.82 14.93
N ALA A 136 -14.73 -12.69 13.60
CA ALA A 136 -15.86 -13.10 12.76
C ALA A 136 -15.38 -13.68 11.42
N VAL A 137 -16.11 -14.68 10.93
CA VAL A 137 -15.94 -15.31 9.61
C VAL A 137 -17.28 -15.21 8.89
N ASP A 138 -17.28 -14.71 7.64
CA ASP A 138 -18.44 -14.73 6.74
C ASP A 138 -18.33 -15.89 5.74
#